data_AF-A0AAJ2LST7-F1
#
_entry.id   AF-A0AAJ2LST7-F1
#
_cell.length_a   1.000
_cell.length_b   1.000
_cell.length_c   1.000
_cell.angle_alpha   90.00
_cell.angle_beta   90.00
_cell.angle_gamma   90.00
#
_symmetry.space_group_name_H-M   'P 1'
#
loop_
_entity.id
_entity.type
_entity.pdbx_description
1 polymer ?
#
loop_
_entity_poly.entity_id
_entity_poly.type
_entity_poly.pdbx_seq_one_letter_code
_entity_poly.pdbx_strand_id
1 'polypeptide(L)'
;NLKHLPSLRTLFRWFNSGKHLNRITHAALWAELEQQQTAYSALFTALGYELCMDGRGFAWFHQDEVSLNLSNQSRQLALLFMIIFNTQADSGKSFGEFISWR
;
A
#
# COMPACT_ATOMS: atom_id res chain seq x y z
N ASN A 1 1.74 7.54 -8.82
CA ASN A 1 1.62 8.68 -7.86
C ASN A 1 2.01 8.27 -6.43
N LEU A 2 3.12 7.54 -6.25
CA LEU A 2 3.59 6.98 -4.95
C LEU A 2 4.54 7.93 -4.19
N LYS A 3 5.03 8.99 -4.85
CA LYS A 3 5.99 9.96 -4.30
C LYS A 3 5.39 10.84 -3.18
N HIS A 4 4.09 10.73 -2.93
CA HIS A 4 3.36 11.49 -1.90
C HIS A 4 2.96 10.66 -0.67
N LEU A 5 3.47 9.43 -0.54
CA LEU A 5 3.17 8.53 0.60
C LEU A 5 4.47 8.14 1.32
N PRO A 6 5.13 9.09 2.02
CA PRO A 6 6.46 8.87 2.60
C PRO A 6 6.48 7.75 3.65
N SER A 7 5.37 7.55 4.38
CA SER A 7 5.26 6.51 5.40
C SER A 7 4.70 5.19 4.89
N LEU A 8 4.51 5.02 3.57
CA LEU A 8 3.89 3.82 3.00
C LEU A 8 4.53 2.52 3.46
N ARG A 9 5.85 2.42 3.37
CA ARG A 9 6.59 1.21 3.79
C ARG A 9 6.40 0.92 5.28
N THR A 10 6.35 1.97 6.10
CA THR A 10 6.19 1.88 7.55
C THR A 10 4.78 1.43 7.90
N LEU A 11 3.77 2.11 7.37
CA LEU A 11 2.35 1.81 7.59
C LEU A 11 1.99 0.42 7.09
N PHE A 12 2.43 0.04 5.89
CA PHE A 12 2.19 -1.29 5.34
C PHE A 12 2.74 -2.39 6.25
N ARG A 13 4.00 -2.28 6.70
CA ARG A 13 4.60 -3.25 7.65
C ARG A 13 3.88 -3.26 8.99
N TRP A 14 3.48 -2.09 9.48
CA TRP A 14 2.78 -1.96 10.76
C TRP A 14 1.46 -2.73 10.73
N PHE A 15 0.61 -2.44 9.74
CA PHE A 15 -0.69 -3.10 9.60
C PHE A 15 -0.55 -4.57 9.22
N ASN A 16 0.41 -4.92 8.37
CA ASN A 16 0.66 -6.33 8.00
C ASN A 16 1.18 -7.17 9.19
N SER A 17 1.71 -6.53 10.23
CA SER A 17 2.05 -7.21 11.50
C SER A 17 0.85 -7.41 12.43
N GLY A 18 -0.36 -7.03 12.00
CA GLY A 18 -1.59 -7.07 12.79
C GLY A 18 -1.72 -5.94 13.81
N LYS A 19 -0.84 -4.94 13.78
CA LYS A 19 -0.88 -3.82 14.74
C LYS A 19 -1.87 -2.75 14.31
N HIS A 20 -2.54 -2.17 15.30
CA HIS A 20 -3.42 -1.03 15.09
C HIS A 20 -2.61 0.27 15.24
N LEU A 21 -2.84 1.23 14.36
CA LEU A 21 -2.31 2.58 14.49
C LEU A 21 -3.27 3.37 15.38
N ASN A 22 -2.72 4.09 16.35
CA ASN A 22 -3.48 4.93 17.27
C ASN A 22 -3.11 6.40 17.07
N ARG A 23 -4.11 7.27 17.02
CA ARG A 23 -3.97 8.72 16.80
C ARG A 23 -3.13 9.44 17.86
N ILE A 24 -3.23 9.02 19.12
CA ILE A 24 -2.56 9.67 20.25
C ILE A 24 -1.08 9.26 20.28
N THR A 25 -0.79 7.96 20.20
CA THR A 25 0.59 7.48 20.33
C THR A 25 1.40 7.64 19.05
N HIS A 26 0.74 7.72 17.89
CA HIS A 26 1.40 7.82 16.57
C HIS A 26 0.85 9.00 15.75
N ALA A 27 0.77 10.17 16.37
CA ALA A 27 0.13 11.37 15.78
C ALA A 27 0.66 11.75 14.39
N ALA A 28 1.98 11.67 14.16
CA ALA A 28 2.58 12.01 12.87
C ALA A 28 2.15 11.04 11.74
N LEU A 29 2.18 9.73 12.02
CA LEU A 29 1.75 8.71 11.07
C LEU A 29 0.24 8.78 10.83
N TRP A 30 -0.54 9.09 11.88
CA TRP A 30 -1.99 9.28 11.77
C TRP A 30 -2.33 10.46 10.87
N ALA A 31 -1.68 11.61 11.07
CA ALA A 31 -1.95 12.82 10.29
C ALA A 31 -1.71 12.60 8.78
N GLU A 32 -0.64 11.90 8.42
CA GLU A 32 -0.38 11.54 7.02
C GLU A 32 -1.44 10.57 6.48
N LEU A 33 -1.77 9.52 7.25
CA LEU A 33 -2.77 8.52 6.86
C LEU A 33 -4.14 9.16 6.65
N GLU A 34 -4.53 10.09 7.52
CA GLU A 34 -5.78 10.85 7.44
C GLU A 34 -5.78 11.78 6.21
N GLN A 35 -4.69 12.50 5.97
CA GLN A 35 -4.56 13.41 4.81
C GLN A 35 -4.61 12.67 3.47
N GLN A 36 -4.01 11.48 3.40
CA GLN A 36 -3.89 10.67 2.18
C GLN A 36 -4.75 9.41 2.21
N GLN A 37 -5.85 9.41 3.00
CA GLN A 37 -6.67 8.23 3.25
C GLN A 37 -7.10 7.54 1.95
N THR A 38 -7.65 8.28 1.00
CA THR A 38 -8.14 7.72 -0.28
C THR A 38 -7.02 7.03 -1.06
N ALA A 39 -5.82 7.60 -1.07
CA ALA A 39 -4.67 7.03 -1.78
C ALA A 39 -4.17 5.76 -1.10
N TYR A 40 -4.06 5.77 0.23
CA TYR A 40 -3.69 4.59 1.02
C TYR A 40 -4.71 3.47 0.90
N SER A 41 -6.00 3.77 1.07
CA SER A 41 -7.08 2.79 0.92
C SER A 41 -7.12 2.21 -0.48
N ALA A 42 -7.10 3.03 -1.54
CA ALA A 42 -7.12 2.52 -2.91
C ALA A 42 -5.91 1.62 -3.21
N LEU A 43 -4.73 2.01 -2.73
CA LEU A 43 -3.52 1.21 -2.87
C LEU A 43 -3.63 -0.11 -2.11
N PHE A 44 -3.96 -0.09 -0.83
CA PHE A 44 -4.07 -1.30 -0.02
C PHE A 44 -5.16 -2.23 -0.54
N THR A 45 -6.31 -1.71 -0.98
CA THR A 45 -7.38 -2.49 -1.62
C THR A 45 -6.92 -3.11 -2.93
N ALA A 46 -6.15 -2.41 -3.77
CA ALA A 46 -5.56 -2.99 -4.98
C ALA A 46 -4.58 -4.13 -4.66
N LEU A 47 -3.98 -4.11 -3.47
CA LEU A 47 -3.15 -5.18 -2.92
C LEU A 47 -3.97 -6.26 -2.20
N GLY A 48 -5.29 -6.08 -2.12
CA GLY A 48 -6.26 -6.94 -1.45
C GLY A 48 -6.15 -6.92 0.08
N TYR A 49 -5.65 -5.82 0.64
CA TYR A 49 -5.78 -5.51 2.07
C TYR A 49 -6.90 -4.50 2.24
N GLU A 50 -7.73 -4.66 3.26
CA GLU A 50 -8.76 -3.69 3.58
C GLU A 50 -8.27 -2.81 4.73
N LEU A 51 -8.04 -1.53 4.47
CA LEU A 51 -7.69 -0.55 5.50
C LEU A 51 -8.96 -0.03 6.15
N CYS A 52 -9.16 -0.37 7.43
CA CYS A 52 -10.22 0.18 8.26
C CYS A 52 -9.69 1.37 9.05
N MET A 53 -10.48 2.44 9.12
CA MET A 53 -10.23 3.59 9.99
C MET A 53 -11.50 3.90 10.78
N ASP A 54 -11.35 4.06 12.08
CA ASP A 54 -12.42 4.42 13.01
C ASP A 54 -12.26 5.88 13.44
N GLY A 55 -13.37 6.64 13.47
CA GLY A 55 -13.42 8.03 13.92
C GLY A 55 -12.96 8.26 15.37
N ARG A 56 -12.82 7.20 16.16
CA ARG A 56 -12.20 7.20 17.50
C ARG A 56 -10.67 7.30 17.46
N GLY A 57 -10.04 7.29 16.28
CA GLY A 57 -8.60 7.46 16.13
C GLY A 57 -7.81 6.15 16.09
N PHE A 58 -8.40 5.10 15.48
CA PHE A 58 -7.72 3.82 15.27
C PHE A 58 -7.76 3.42 13.79
N ALA A 59 -6.69 2.79 13.30
CA ALA A 59 -6.61 2.25 11.94
C ALA A 59 -5.94 0.87 11.95
N TRP A 60 -6.39 -0.04 11.11
CA TRP A 60 -5.86 -1.42 11.02
C TRP A 60 -6.19 -2.06 9.67
N PHE A 61 -5.54 -3.19 9.36
CA PHE A 61 -5.98 -4.05 8.26
C PHE A 61 -7.02 -5.04 8.75
N HIS A 62 -8.17 -5.08 8.07
CA HIS A 62 -9.11 -6.18 8.24
C HIS A 62 -8.49 -7.46 7.68
N GLN A 63 -8.44 -8.50 8.49
CA GLN A 63 -7.96 -9.82 8.10
C GLN A 63 -9.16 -10.77 8.08
N ASP A 64 -9.70 -11.04 6.90
CA ASP A 64 -10.60 -12.17 6.73
C ASP A 64 -9.81 -13.48 6.85
N GLU A 65 -10.34 -14.45 7.60
CA GLU A 65 -9.70 -15.76 7.84
C GLU A 65 -9.33 -16.51 6.54
N VAL A 66 -9.98 -16.18 5.42
CA VAL A 66 -9.76 -16.78 4.09
C VAL A 66 -8.44 -16.32 3.43
N SER A 67 -7.87 -15.20 3.87
CA SER A 67 -6.74 -14.52 3.18
C SER A 67 -5.36 -15.15 3.42
N LEU A 68 -5.24 -16.10 4.35
CA LEU A 68 -3.96 -16.61 4.84
C LEU A 68 -3.19 -17.51 3.86
N ASN A 69 -3.85 -18.18 2.90
CA ASN A 69 -3.19 -19.27 2.16
C ASN A 69 -2.97 -19.11 0.64
N LEU A 70 -3.72 -18.29 -0.11
CA LEU A 70 -3.57 -18.21 -1.58
C LEU A 70 -2.86 -16.97 -2.12
N SER A 71 -2.50 -16.02 -1.25
CA SER A 71 -2.51 -14.62 -1.67
C SER A 71 -1.16 -13.91 -1.63
N ASN A 72 -0.15 -14.44 -0.94
CA ASN A 72 1.12 -13.73 -0.76
C ASN A 72 1.99 -13.66 -2.03
N GLN A 73 2.06 -14.73 -2.82
CA GLN A 73 2.91 -14.75 -4.04
C GLN A 73 2.32 -13.90 -5.17
N SER A 74 1.01 -14.01 -5.42
CA SER A 74 0.33 -13.25 -6.47
C SER A 74 0.30 -11.75 -6.17
N ARG A 75 0.15 -11.36 -4.90
CA ARG A 75 0.24 -9.95 -4.45
C ARG A 75 1.65 -9.38 -4.59
N GLN A 76 2.68 -10.15 -4.20
CA GLN A 76 4.08 -9.74 -4.36
C GLN A 76 4.45 -9.54 -5.84
N LEU A 77 3.93 -10.42 -6.71
CA LEU A 77 4.11 -10.31 -8.15
C LEU A 77 3.38 -9.09 -8.73
N ALA A 78 2.13 -8.82 -8.31
CA ALA A 78 1.39 -7.63 -8.73
C ALA A 78 2.07 -6.32 -8.28
N LEU A 79 2.63 -6.30 -7.07
CA LEU A 79 3.45 -5.18 -6.57
C LEU A 79 4.72 -4.99 -7.39
N LEU A 80 5.42 -6.06 -7.70
CA LEU A 80 6.61 -6.03 -8.54
C LEU A 80 6.26 -5.43 -9.91
N PHE A 81 5.19 -5.90 -10.55
CA PHE A 81 4.74 -5.34 -11.82
C PHE A 81 4.35 -3.87 -11.69
N MET A 82 3.62 -3.47 -10.65
CA MET A 82 3.24 -2.08 -10.46
C MET A 82 4.46 -1.17 -10.26
N ILE A 83 5.48 -1.63 -9.52
CA ILE A 83 6.76 -0.92 -9.35
C ILE A 83 7.48 -0.80 -10.70
N ILE A 84 7.65 -1.92 -11.42
CA ILE A 84 8.32 -1.94 -12.73
C ILE A 84 7.61 -0.98 -13.70
N PHE A 85 6.29 -1.09 -13.84
CA PHE A 85 5.51 -0.23 -14.71
C PHE A 85 5.61 1.25 -14.31
N ASN A 86 5.51 1.55 -13.01
CA ASN A 86 5.63 2.93 -12.54
C ASN A 86 7.05 3.50 -12.78
N THR A 87 8.10 2.70 -12.59
CA THR A 87 9.49 3.16 -12.87
C THR A 87 9.75 3.43 -14.34
N GLN A 88 9.13 2.66 -15.23
CA GLN A 88 9.35 2.78 -16.67
C GLN A 88 8.48 3.87 -17.30
N ALA A 89 7.28 4.08 -16.77
CA ALA A 89 6.45 5.24 -17.11
C ALA A 89 7.11 6.56 -16.69
N ASP A 90 7.73 6.63 -15.52
CA ASP A 90 8.49 7.80 -15.05
C ASP A 90 9.75 8.07 -15.92
N SER A 91 10.23 7.08 -16.67
CA SER A 91 11.38 7.18 -17.58
C SER A 91 10.97 7.53 -19.03
N GLY A 92 9.67 7.77 -19.29
CA GLY A 92 9.16 8.20 -20.60
C GLY A 92 9.17 7.14 -21.71
N LYS A 93 9.42 5.86 -21.39
CA LYS A 93 9.49 4.80 -22.40
C LYS A 93 8.12 4.15 -22.59
N SER A 94 7.58 4.22 -23.80
CA SER A 94 6.30 3.60 -24.15
C SER A 94 6.40 2.07 -24.21
N PHE A 95 5.27 1.42 -23.98
CA PHE A 95 5.07 -0.03 -23.87
C PHE A 95 5.58 -0.86 -25.07
N GLY A 96 5.87 -0.24 -26.22
CA GLY A 96 6.34 -0.93 -27.44
C GLY A 96 7.79 -1.41 -27.41
N GLU A 97 8.58 -1.06 -26.41
CA GLU A 97 10.03 -1.32 -26.36
C GLU A 97 10.45 -2.33 -25.28
N PHE A 98 9.56 -3.26 -24.90
CA PHE A 98 9.86 -4.27 -23.88
C PHE A 98 11.10 -5.14 -24.22
N ILE A 99 11.45 -5.28 -25.51
CA ILE A 99 12.59 -6.06 -26.00
C ILE A 99 13.91 -5.27 -26.01
N SER A 100 13.91 -3.94 -25.86
CA SER A 100 15.13 -3.13 -25.97
C SER A 100 15.80 -2.77 -24.64
N TRP A 101 15.27 -3.26 -23.51
CA TRP A 101 15.84 -2.98 -22.19
C TRP A 101 17.05 -3.89 -21.94
N ARG A 102 18.25 -3.31 -22.02
CA ARG A 102 19.53 -3.94 -21.68
C ARG A 102 20.07 -3.38 -20.38
#